data_AF-A0A9J5WMX8-F1
#
_entry.id   AF-A0A9J5WMX8-F1
#
_cell.length_a   1.000
_cell.length_b   1.000
_cell.length_c   1.000
_cell.angle_alpha   90.00
_cell.angle_beta   90.00
_cell.angle_gamma   90.00
#
_symmetry.space_group_name_H-M   'P 1'
#
loop_
_entity.id
_entity.type
_entity.pdbx_description
1 polymer ?
#
loop_
_entity_poly.entity_id
_entity_poly.type
_entity_poly.pdbx_seq_one_letter_code
_entity_poly.pdbx_strand_id
1 'polypeptide(L)'
;MSQNSYSSQRKCACGLVVKTLNSSTTSNPGRRFYRCPHPDFSSCGYWEWEDQAFPEVAYLRNLESSLKDVKMEMDNSKIEVGNLKIEMENLKIAVENLKIKAGHLSEIIATLEASNDLVVEKVRTFEDKYHKIKYKVMISCFLFVGFLVAITTK
;
A
#
# COMPACT_ATOMS: atom_id res chain seq x y z
N MET A 1 -23.24 40.38 -5.76
CA MET A 1 -23.98 40.70 -7.00
C MET A 1 -25.32 39.99 -6.91
N SER A 2 -26.39 40.75 -6.68
CA SER A 2 -27.75 40.24 -6.47
C SER A 2 -28.33 39.75 -7.80
N GLN A 3 -28.49 38.44 -7.95
CA GLN A 3 -29.23 37.88 -9.08
C GLN A 3 -30.72 38.16 -8.85
N ASN A 4 -31.18 39.29 -9.40
CA ASN A 4 -32.59 39.56 -9.63
C ASN A 4 -33.15 38.43 -10.50
N SER A 5 -33.79 37.45 -9.86
CA SER A 5 -34.65 36.51 -10.55
C SER A 5 -35.88 37.29 -11.03
N TYR A 6 -35.84 37.74 -12.29
CA TYR A 6 -37.06 38.09 -13.03
C TYR A 6 -37.90 36.81 -13.17
N SER A 7 -38.58 36.44 -12.07
CA SER A 7 -39.74 35.57 -12.10
C SER A 7 -40.79 36.34 -12.87
N SER A 8 -40.93 36.03 -14.16
CA SER A 8 -42.10 36.42 -14.94
C SER A 8 -43.32 35.91 -14.18
N GLN A 9 -43.98 36.79 -13.43
CA GLN A 9 -45.13 36.42 -12.60
C GLN A 9 -46.13 35.67 -13.49
N ARG A 10 -46.36 34.40 -13.16
CA ARG A 10 -47.24 33.51 -13.91
C ARG A 10 -48.65 34.10 -13.97
N LYS A 11 -49.18 34.26 -15.18
CA LYS A 11 -50.50 34.86 -15.42
C LYS A 11 -51.46 33.84 -16.02
N CYS A 12 -52.73 33.93 -15.63
CA CYS A 12 -53.79 33.15 -16.25
C CYS A 12 -54.24 33.78 -17.58
N ALA A 13 -55.19 33.14 -18.29
CA ALA A 13 -55.77 33.68 -19.53
C ALA A 13 -56.50 35.04 -19.36
N CYS A 14 -56.86 35.43 -18.13
CA CYS A 14 -57.41 36.76 -17.84
C CYS A 14 -56.33 37.87 -17.75
N GLY A 15 -55.04 37.52 -17.87
CA GLY A 15 -53.93 38.45 -17.70
C GLY A 15 -53.57 38.78 -16.24
N LEU A 16 -54.28 38.17 -15.28
CA LEU A 16 -54.05 38.35 -13.84
C LEU A 16 -53.01 37.35 -13.32
N VAL A 17 -52.25 37.76 -12.29
CA VAL A 17 -51.30 36.87 -11.60
C VAL A 17 -52.07 35.76 -10.87
N VAL A 18 -51.61 34.53 -11.03
CA VAL A 18 -52.26 33.34 -10.48
C VAL A 18 -52.11 33.26 -8.96
N LYS A 19 -53.08 32.66 -8.27
CA LYS A 19 -53.02 32.39 -6.83
C LYS A 19 -52.37 31.03 -6.58
N THR A 20 -51.41 30.96 -5.65
CA THR A 20 -50.84 29.71 -5.14
C THR A 20 -51.69 29.18 -3.99
N LEU A 21 -52.04 27.90 -4.02
CA LEU A 21 -52.85 27.21 -3.02
C LEU A 21 -52.27 25.83 -2.71
N ASN A 22 -52.63 25.26 -1.56
CA ASN A 22 -52.32 23.86 -1.21
C ASN A 22 -53.56 22.99 -1.44
N SER A 23 -53.38 21.82 -2.06
CA SER A 23 -54.44 20.84 -2.25
C SER A 23 -54.83 20.21 -0.90
N SER A 24 -56.13 20.18 -0.62
CA SER A 24 -56.73 19.48 0.53
C SER A 24 -57.29 18.10 0.17
N THR A 25 -57.06 17.63 -1.06
CA THR A 25 -57.56 16.33 -1.51
C THR A 25 -56.80 15.19 -0.84
N THR A 26 -57.48 14.05 -0.63
CA THR A 26 -56.86 12.84 -0.05
C THR A 26 -55.76 12.25 -0.94
N SER A 27 -55.86 12.40 -2.26
CA SER A 27 -54.87 11.89 -3.21
C SER A 27 -53.62 12.77 -3.34
N ASN A 28 -53.71 14.06 -3.02
CA ASN A 28 -52.59 15.00 -3.12
C ASN A 28 -52.58 16.00 -1.94
N PRO A 29 -52.49 15.54 -0.68
CA PRO A 29 -52.57 16.43 0.48
C PRO A 29 -51.35 17.34 0.54
N GLY A 30 -51.58 18.64 0.74
CA GLY A 30 -50.53 19.65 0.90
C GLY A 30 -49.77 20.03 -0.37
N ARG A 31 -49.99 19.37 -1.52
CA ARG A 31 -49.32 19.70 -2.79
C ARG A 31 -49.76 21.09 -3.29
N ARG A 32 -48.79 21.93 -3.65
CA ARG A 32 -49.08 23.30 -4.13
C ARG A 32 -49.50 23.31 -5.59
N PHE A 33 -50.47 24.16 -5.93
CA PHE A 33 -50.93 24.42 -7.28
C PHE A 33 -51.25 25.90 -7.48
N TYR A 34 -51.26 26.32 -8.74
CA TYR A 34 -51.66 27.65 -9.17
C TYR A 34 -53.07 27.61 -9.76
N ARG A 35 -53.88 28.63 -9.50
CA ARG A 35 -55.17 28.82 -10.20
C ARG A 35 -55.50 30.28 -10.49
N CYS A 36 -56.48 30.51 -11.36
CA CYS A 36 -57.03 31.84 -11.59
C CYS A 36 -57.53 32.45 -10.26
N PRO A 37 -57.24 33.74 -9.98
CA PRO A 37 -57.66 34.39 -8.74
C PRO A 37 -59.15 34.75 -8.70
N HIS A 38 -59.83 34.75 -9.86
CA HIS A 38 -61.27 34.99 -9.89
C HIS A 38 -62.06 33.90 -9.13
N PRO A 39 -63.24 34.26 -8.59
CA PRO A 39 -64.23 33.30 -8.12
C PRO A 39 -64.58 32.26 -9.19
N ASP A 40 -65.00 31.07 -8.79
CA ASP A 40 -65.18 29.93 -9.70
C ASP A 40 -66.13 30.22 -10.88
N PHE A 41 -67.18 31.03 -10.67
CA PHE A 41 -68.14 31.43 -11.71
C PHE A 41 -67.58 32.39 -12.78
N SER A 42 -66.45 33.07 -12.50
CA SER A 42 -65.80 34.03 -13.40
C SER A 42 -64.33 33.69 -13.68
N SER A 43 -63.92 32.49 -13.25
CA SER A 43 -62.60 31.94 -13.48
C SER A 43 -62.45 31.50 -14.93
N CYS A 44 -61.29 31.79 -15.54
CA CYS A 44 -60.95 31.24 -16.85
C CYS A 44 -60.55 29.76 -16.83
N GLY A 45 -60.66 29.09 -15.67
CA GLY A 45 -60.32 27.68 -15.52
C GLY A 45 -58.82 27.37 -15.45
N TYR A 46 -57.94 28.38 -15.47
CA TYR A 46 -56.50 28.17 -15.35
C TYR A 46 -56.15 27.42 -14.06
N TRP A 47 -55.41 26.32 -14.20
CA TRP A 47 -54.93 25.47 -13.11
C TRP A 47 -53.64 24.74 -13.51
N GLU A 48 -52.64 24.68 -12.64
CA GLU A 48 -51.37 23.98 -12.89
C GLU A 48 -50.70 23.58 -11.56
N TRP A 49 -50.09 22.40 -11.47
CA TRP A 49 -49.30 22.02 -10.29
C TRP A 49 -48.01 22.85 -10.17
N GLU A 50 -47.59 23.13 -8.94
CA GLU A 50 -46.25 23.67 -8.63
C GLU A 50 -45.25 22.51 -8.53
N ASP A 51 -44.96 21.87 -9.66
CA ASP A 51 -44.08 20.70 -9.76
C ASP A 51 -42.62 21.04 -10.08
N GLN A 52 -42.22 22.32 -9.99
CA GLN A 52 -40.83 22.69 -10.22
C GLN A 52 -39.95 21.91 -9.24
N ALA A 53 -39.13 21.01 -9.80
CA ALA A 53 -38.11 20.32 -9.04
C ALA A 53 -37.18 21.40 -8.45
N PHE A 54 -37.24 21.58 -7.14
CA PHE A 54 -36.34 22.49 -6.44
C PHE A 54 -34.91 22.01 -6.70
N PRO A 55 -34.06 22.79 -7.39
CA PRO A 55 -32.68 22.39 -7.73
C PRO A 55 -31.89 21.94 -6.49
N GLU A 56 -32.23 22.52 -5.34
CA GLU A 56 -31.69 22.20 -4.02
C GLU A 56 -31.89 20.73 -3.62
N VAL A 57 -33.06 20.14 -3.90
CA VAL A 57 -33.36 18.74 -3.54
C VAL A 57 -32.64 17.76 -4.47
N ALA A 58 -32.42 18.14 -5.73
CA ALA A 58 -31.60 17.34 -6.66
C ALA A 58 -30.12 17.41 -6.28
N TYR A 59 -29.63 18.59 -5.90
CA TYR A 59 -28.26 18.78 -5.42
C TYR A 59 -27.98 17.95 -4.15
N LEU A 60 -28.89 17.98 -3.17
CA LEU A 60 -28.76 17.20 -1.94
C LEU A 60 -28.69 15.69 -2.19
N ARG A 61 -29.52 15.17 -3.11
CA ARG A 61 -29.48 13.74 -3.50
C ARG A 61 -28.14 13.34 -4.13
N ASN A 62 -27.60 14.20 -5.00
CA ASN A 62 -26.30 13.94 -5.63
C ASN A 62 -25.16 13.97 -4.60
N LEU A 63 -25.22 14.90 -3.64
CA LEU A 63 -24.24 14.98 -2.55
C LEU A 63 -24.30 13.75 -1.65
N GLU A 64 -25.51 13.26 -1.32
CA GLU A 64 -25.70 12.04 -0.53
C GLU A 64 -25.12 10.81 -1.26
N SER A 65 -25.35 10.70 -2.56
CA SER A 65 -24.74 9.63 -3.38
C SER A 65 -23.22 9.72 -3.34
N SER A 66 -22.66 10.92 -3.58
CA SER A 66 -21.20 11.13 -3.57
C SER A 66 -20.59 10.82 -2.20
N LEU A 67 -21.27 11.16 -1.10
CA LEU A 67 -20.84 10.85 0.25
C LEU A 67 -20.79 9.33 0.50
N LYS A 68 -21.78 8.60 -0.03
CA LYS A 68 -21.81 7.14 0.05
C LYS A 68 -20.66 6.51 -0.73
N ASP A 69 -20.34 7.04 -1.91
CA ASP A 69 -19.25 6.56 -2.75
C ASP A 69 -17.90 6.79 -2.06
N VAL A 70 -17.65 8.00 -1.55
CA VAL A 70 -16.44 8.33 -0.76
C VAL A 70 -16.32 7.44 0.47
N LYS A 71 -17.44 7.15 1.16
CA LYS A 71 -17.43 6.24 2.30
C LYS A 71 -17.00 4.82 1.91
N MET A 72 -17.47 4.34 0.76
CA MET A 72 -17.08 3.03 0.24
C MET A 72 -15.59 2.98 -0.12
N GLU A 73 -15.07 4.01 -0.77
CA GLU A 73 -13.64 4.13 -1.07
C GLU A 73 -12.78 4.16 0.19
N MET A 74 -13.24 4.87 1.23
CA MET A 74 -12.58 4.91 2.53
C MET A 74 -12.56 3.53 3.20
N ASP A 75 -13.68 2.80 3.17
CA ASP A 75 -13.75 1.43 3.71
C ASP A 75 -12.84 0.47 2.94
N ASN A 76 -12.77 0.58 1.61
CA ASN A 76 -11.84 -0.20 0.79
C ASN A 76 -10.37 0.11 1.13
N SER A 77 -10.03 1.39 1.24
CA SER A 77 -8.67 1.82 1.61
C SER A 77 -8.30 1.33 3.01
N LYS A 78 -9.25 1.28 3.95
CA LYS A 78 -9.04 0.74 5.29
C LYS A 78 -8.72 -0.76 5.27
N ILE A 79 -9.36 -1.52 4.38
CA ILE A 79 -9.04 -2.94 4.16
C ILE A 79 -7.63 -3.08 3.59
N GLU A 80 -7.26 -2.28 2.59
CA GLU A 80 -5.93 -2.29 1.98
C GLU A 80 -4.83 -1.98 3.00
N VAL A 81 -5.02 -0.94 3.83
CA VAL A 81 -4.12 -0.62 4.95
C VAL A 81 -4.02 -1.80 5.93
N GLY A 82 -5.11 -2.50 6.19
CA GLY A 82 -5.11 -3.72 7.01
C GLY A 82 -4.26 -4.83 6.41
N ASN A 83 -4.37 -5.07 5.10
CA ASN A 83 -3.58 -6.07 4.39
C ASN A 83 -2.09 -5.73 4.39
N LEU A 84 -1.74 -4.48 4.09
CA LEU A 84 -0.35 -4.00 4.12
C LEU A 84 0.25 -4.12 5.52
N LYS A 85 -0.53 -3.90 6.58
CA LYS A 85 -0.07 -4.10 7.96
C LYS A 85 0.27 -5.57 8.25
N ILE A 86 -0.51 -6.51 7.74
CA ILE A 86 -0.24 -7.95 7.88
C ILE A 86 1.03 -8.32 7.12
N GLU A 87 1.18 -7.82 5.88
CA GLU A 87 2.37 -8.06 5.05
C GLU A 87 3.64 -7.51 5.70
N MET A 88 3.57 -6.30 6.27
CA MET A 88 4.68 -5.69 7.01
C MET A 88 5.13 -6.57 8.18
N GLU A 89 4.20 -7.17 8.91
CA GLU A 89 4.55 -8.02 10.06
C GLU A 89 5.10 -9.38 9.65
N ASN A 90 4.63 -9.93 8.51
CA ASN A 90 5.25 -11.11 7.90
C ASN A 90 6.70 -10.83 7.45
N LEU A 91 6.94 -9.68 6.81
CA LEU A 91 8.29 -9.27 6.39
C LEU A 91 9.21 -9.06 7.60
N LYS A 92 8.71 -8.48 8.68
CA LYS A 92 9.46 -8.32 9.93
C LYS A 92 9.91 -9.66 10.52
N ILE A 93 9.03 -10.67 10.53
CA ILE A 93 9.38 -12.03 10.96
C ILE A 93 10.47 -12.62 10.04
N ALA A 94 10.35 -12.43 8.72
CA ALA A 94 11.34 -12.91 7.77
C ALA A 94 12.72 -12.28 7.99
N VAL A 95 12.77 -10.97 8.30
CA VAL A 95 14.01 -10.26 8.63
C VAL A 95 14.66 -10.82 9.90
N GLU A 96 13.89 -11.05 10.96
CA GLU A 96 14.43 -11.64 12.20
C GLU A 96 14.98 -13.06 11.96
N ASN A 97 14.29 -13.88 11.16
CA ASN A 97 14.79 -15.20 10.78
C ASN A 97 16.10 -15.13 9.99
N LEU A 98 16.24 -14.19 9.07
CA LEU A 98 17.48 -13.98 8.32
C LEU A 98 18.62 -13.51 9.24
N LYS A 99 18.32 -12.66 10.21
CA LYS A 99 19.29 -12.19 11.21
C LYS A 99 19.84 -13.34 12.05
N ILE A 100 18.97 -14.26 12.48
CA ILE A 100 19.40 -15.49 13.19
C ILE A 100 20.31 -16.34 12.31
N LYS A 101 19.94 -16.57 11.05
CA LYS A 101 20.76 -17.35 10.10
C LYS A 101 22.14 -16.72 9.87
N ALA A 102 22.19 -15.39 9.74
CA ALA A 102 23.44 -14.65 9.60
C ALA A 102 24.33 -14.80 10.84
N GLY A 103 23.74 -14.73 12.04
CA GLY A 103 24.46 -15.00 13.30
C GLY A 103 25.07 -16.40 13.35
N HIS A 104 24.27 -17.43 13.01
CA HIS A 104 24.76 -18.81 12.99
C HIS A 104 25.87 -19.02 11.95
N LEU A 105 25.76 -18.38 10.77
CA LEU A 105 26.82 -18.45 9.76
C LEU A 105 28.12 -17.79 10.24
N SER A 106 28.02 -16.67 10.96
CA SER A 106 29.18 -16.01 11.57
C SER A 106 29.91 -16.92 12.57
N GLU A 107 29.18 -17.71 13.36
CA GLU A 107 29.76 -18.67 14.30
C GLU A 107 30.47 -19.83 13.58
N ILE A 108 29.86 -20.33 12.49
CA ILE A 108 30.49 -21.36 11.64
C ILE A 108 31.79 -20.82 11.04
N ILE A 109 31.80 -19.60 10.52
CA ILE A 109 33.01 -18.98 9.95
C ILE A 109 34.12 -18.91 11.00
N ALA A 110 33.83 -18.41 12.20
CA ALA A 110 34.82 -18.32 13.29
C ALA A 110 35.39 -19.71 13.66
N THR A 111 34.54 -20.75 13.65
CA THR A 111 34.97 -22.13 13.90
C THR A 111 35.88 -22.67 12.79
N LEU A 112 35.56 -22.37 11.53
CA LEU A 112 36.39 -22.76 10.39
C LEU A 112 37.73 -22.04 10.37
N GLU A 113 37.77 -20.75 10.72
CA GLU A 113 39.00 -19.97 10.86
C GLU A 113 39.93 -20.60 11.92
N ALA A 114 39.39 -20.89 13.11
CA ALA A 114 40.17 -21.55 14.17
C ALA A 114 40.68 -22.94 13.75
N SER A 115 39.87 -23.70 13.01
CA SER A 115 40.29 -24.99 12.46
C SER A 115 41.40 -24.85 11.41
N ASN A 116 41.31 -23.83 10.56
CA ASN A 116 42.31 -23.54 9.55
C ASN A 116 43.64 -23.12 10.17
N ASP A 117 43.63 -22.29 11.21
CA ASP A 117 44.84 -21.89 11.95
C ASP A 117 45.57 -23.12 12.53
N LEU A 118 44.82 -24.07 13.09
CA LEU A 118 45.38 -25.33 13.59
C LEU A 118 46.01 -26.17 12.46
N VAL A 119 45.38 -26.21 11.28
CA VAL A 119 45.92 -26.91 10.12
C VAL A 119 47.21 -26.24 9.63
N VAL A 120 47.23 -24.91 9.54
CA VAL A 120 48.40 -24.13 9.16
C VAL A 120 49.56 -24.39 10.12
N GLU A 121 49.31 -24.42 11.43
CA GLU A 121 50.34 -24.73 12.42
C GLU A 121 50.90 -26.15 12.22
N LYS A 122 50.03 -27.15 12.05
CA LYS A 122 50.45 -28.53 11.78
C LYS A 122 51.31 -28.63 10.53
N VAL A 123 50.91 -27.98 9.43
CA VAL A 123 51.70 -27.93 8.19
C VAL A 123 53.09 -27.36 8.45
N ARG A 124 53.19 -26.24 9.17
CA ARG A 124 54.48 -25.64 9.54
C ARG A 124 55.36 -26.61 10.33
N THR A 125 54.79 -27.33 11.30
CA THR A 125 55.56 -28.32 12.07
C THR A 125 56.05 -29.50 11.23
N PHE A 126 55.26 -29.94 10.25
CA PHE A 126 55.66 -31.00 9.34
C PHE A 126 56.75 -30.53 8.38
N GLU A 127 56.66 -29.30 7.87
CA GLU A 127 57.67 -28.69 7.03
C GLU A 127 59.02 -28.56 7.76
N ASP A 128 59.01 -28.10 9.01
CA ASP A 128 60.21 -28.04 9.87
C ASP A 128 60.85 -29.43 10.05
N LYS A 129 60.03 -30.46 10.32
CA LYS A 129 60.50 -31.86 10.45
C LYS A 129 61.06 -32.39 9.13
N TYR A 130 60.37 -32.13 8.03
CA TYR A 130 60.79 -32.54 6.70
C TYR A 130 62.13 -31.92 6.34
N HIS A 131 62.32 -30.61 6.57
CA HIS A 131 63.60 -29.93 6.35
C HIS A 131 64.74 -30.54 7.19
N LYS A 132 64.48 -30.84 8.47
CA LYS A 132 65.47 -31.49 9.34
C LYS A 132 65.88 -32.88 8.84
N ILE A 133 64.91 -33.67 8.35
CA ILE A 133 65.17 -34.99 7.76
C ILE A 133 65.95 -34.84 6.45
N LYS A 134 65.49 -33.97 5.55
CA LYS A 134 66.15 -33.69 4.26
C LYS A 134 67.60 -33.29 4.45
N TYR A 135 67.88 -32.40 5.41
CA TYR A 135 69.25 -31.96 5.72
C TYR A 135 70.14 -33.11 6.22
N LYS A 136 69.63 -33.97 7.12
CA LYS A 136 70.36 -35.16 7.58
C LYS A 136 70.67 -36.13 6.44
N VAL A 137 69.70 -36.36 5.54
CA VAL A 137 69.90 -37.21 4.36
C VAL A 137 70.97 -36.62 3.44
N MET A 138 70.90 -35.31 3.15
CA MET A 138 71.91 -34.62 2.33
C MET A 138 73.33 -34.79 2.90
N ILE A 139 73.53 -34.57 4.20
CA ILE A 139 74.83 -34.79 4.86
C ILE A 139 75.29 -36.24 4.68
N SER A 140 74.41 -37.21 4.96
CA SER A 140 74.76 -38.63 4.84
C SER A 140 75.17 -39.01 3.41
N CYS A 141 74.48 -38.47 2.40
CA CYS A 141 74.84 -38.65 0.99
C CYS A 141 76.22 -38.06 0.66
N PHE A 142 76.53 -36.84 1.14
CA PHE A 142 77.84 -36.22 0.92
C PHE A 142 78.98 -37.02 1.55
N LEU A 143 78.81 -37.48 2.79
CA LEU A 143 79.81 -38.30 3.49
C LEU A 143 80.03 -39.64 2.76
N PHE A 144 78.96 -40.29 2.31
CA PHE A 144 79.04 -41.55 1.58
C PHE A 144 79.78 -41.40 0.24
N VAL A 145 79.46 -40.37 -0.54
CA VAL A 145 80.16 -40.09 -1.82
C VAL A 145 81.63 -39.77 -1.57
N GLY A 146 81.95 -38.95 -0.56
CA GLY A 146 83.33 -38.63 -0.21
C GLY A 146 84.15 -39.87 0.17
N PHE A 147 83.54 -40.81 0.90
CA PHE A 147 84.16 -42.10 1.24
C PHE A 147 84.43 -42.96 0.00
N LEU A 148 83.48 -43.06 -0.94
CA LEU A 148 83.66 -43.81 -2.19
C LEU A 148 84.81 -43.24 -3.03
N VAL A 149 84.89 -41.92 -3.19
CA VAL A 149 85.99 -41.27 -3.93
C VAL A 149 87.34 -41.62 -3.31
N ALA A 150 87.47 -41.53 -1.98
CA ALA A 150 88.71 -41.83 -1.26
C ALA A 150 89.18 -43.29 -1.42
N ILE A 151 88.26 -44.24 -1.62
CA ILE A 151 88.58 -45.62 -1.95
C ILE A 151 89.12 -45.73 -3.39
N THR A 152 88.49 -45.04 -4.35
CA THR A 152 88.84 -45.16 -5.77
C THR A 152 90.12 -44.43 -6.19
N THR A 153 90.58 -43.45 -5.39
CA THR A 153 91.78 -42.65 -5.69
C THR A 153 93.06 -43.14 -4.97
N LYS A 154 92.99 -44.28 -4.30
CA LYS A 154 94.14 -44.98 -3.71
C LYS A 154 94.54 -46.17 -4.58
#